data_AF-A0A2T0S2K6-F1
#
_entry.id   AF-A0A2T0S2K6-F1
#
_cell.length_a   1.000
_cell.length_b   1.000
_cell.length_c   1.000
_cell.angle_alpha   90.00
_cell.angle_beta   90.00
_cell.angle_gamma   90.00
#
_symmetry.space_group_name_H-M   'P 1'
#
loop_
_entity.id
_entity.type
_entity.pdbx_description
1 polymer ?
#
loop_
_entity_poly.entity_id
_entity_poly.type
_entity_poly.pdbx_seq_one_letter_code
_entity_poly.pdbx_strand_id
1 'polypeptide(L)'
;MVPIGAAVTAAGAVVVAAAGHPAVVIAGLLVAGAGIATLYPVTLAALTGTPGLSGAHAASLGALASGTAILAAPAALARVADVTGLRPAFLITVPLLALLLVFKI
;
A
#
# COMPACT_ATOMS: atom_id res chain seq x y z
N MET A 1 3.87 -14.76 3.40
CA MET A 1 3.42 -13.99 2.23
C MET A 1 3.36 -12.49 2.54
N VAL A 2 2.58 -12.05 3.55
CA VAL A 2 2.46 -10.62 3.93
C VAL A 2 3.81 -9.90 4.16
N PRO A 3 4.79 -10.45 4.91
CA PRO A 3 6.07 -9.75 5.12
C PRO A 3 6.88 -9.58 3.84
N ILE A 4 6.80 -10.54 2.92
CA ILE A 4 7.49 -10.51 1.63
C ILE A 4 6.85 -9.45 0.73
N GLY A 5 5.52 -9.47 0.61
CA GLY A 5 4.79 -8.46 -0.16
C GLY A 5 5.08 -7.05 0.36
N ALA A 6 5.07 -6.86 1.68
CA ALA A 6 5.42 -5.58 2.30
C ALA A 6 6.88 -5.17 2.04
N ALA A 7 7.84 -6.10 2.18
CA ALA A 7 9.24 -5.80 1.89
C ALA A 7 9.48 -5.41 0.42
N VAL A 8 8.85 -6.12 -0.51
CA VAL A 8 8.91 -5.82 -1.95
C VAL A 8 8.28 -4.46 -2.24
N THR A 9 7.12 -4.16 -1.66
CA THR A 9 6.48 -2.85 -1.81
C THR A 9 7.34 -1.72 -1.25
N ALA A 10 7.91 -1.90 -0.06
CA ALA A 10 8.79 -0.92 0.58
C ALA A 10 10.05 -0.69 -0.27
N ALA A 11 10.67 -1.76 -0.80
CA ALA A 11 11.83 -1.65 -1.68
C ALA A 11 11.50 -0.83 -2.94
N GLY A 12 10.37 -1.10 -3.60
CA GLY A 12 9.92 -0.33 -4.76
C GLY A 12 9.70 1.14 -4.44
N ALA A 13 9.07 1.45 -3.30
CA ALA A 13 8.88 2.83 -2.84
C ALA A 13 10.20 3.56 -2.57
N VAL A 14 11.19 2.88 -1.98
CA VAL A 14 12.55 3.42 -1.77
C VAL A 14 13.24 3.70 -3.11
N VAL A 15 13.11 2.80 -4.10
CA VAL A 15 13.64 3.01 -5.45
C VAL A 15 13.02 4.26 -6.09
N VAL A 16 11.70 4.45 -5.99
CA VAL A 16 11.02 5.66 -6.50
C VAL A 16 11.55 6.92 -5.81
N ALA A 17 11.72 6.87 -4.48
CA ALA A 17 12.20 8.01 -3.70
C ALA A 17 13.64 8.42 -4.06
N ALA A 18 14.51 7.45 -4.36
CA ALA A 18 15.90 7.68 -4.73
C ALA A 18 16.12 7.96 -6.23
N ALA A 19 15.11 7.78 -7.08
CA ALA A 19 15.27 7.79 -8.53
C ALA A 19 15.61 9.18 -9.09
N GLY A 20 16.72 9.29 -9.83
CA GLY A 20 17.08 10.47 -10.62
C GLY A 20 16.54 10.50 -12.05
N HIS A 21 16.03 9.35 -12.54
CA HIS A 21 15.66 9.16 -13.95
C HIS A 21 14.26 8.51 -14.07
N PRO A 22 13.42 8.92 -15.04
CA PRO A 22 12.04 8.40 -15.20
C PRO A 22 11.95 6.87 -15.30
N ALA A 23 12.89 6.24 -16.02
CA ALA A 23 12.93 4.78 -16.14
C ALA A 23 13.08 4.06 -14.79
N VAL A 24 13.85 4.63 -13.85
CA VAL A 24 14.04 4.06 -12.51
C VAL A 24 12.78 4.23 -11.67
N VAL A 25 12.05 5.34 -11.83
CA VAL A 25 10.73 5.53 -11.20
C VAL A 25 9.77 4.45 -11.67
N ILE A 26 9.69 4.19 -12.98
CA ILE A 26 8.82 3.15 -13.55
C ILE A 26 9.17 1.78 -12.97
N ALA A 27 10.47 1.43 -12.93
CA ALA A 27 10.92 0.19 -12.33
C ALA A 27 10.53 0.07 -10.85
N GLY A 28 10.72 1.15 -10.07
CA GLY A 28 10.32 1.19 -8.66
C GLY A 28 8.80 1.02 -8.48
N LEU A 29 7.98 1.63 -9.34
CA LEU A 29 6.53 1.47 -9.33
C LEU A 29 6.10 0.04 -9.69
N LEU A 30 6.76 -0.59 -10.66
CA LEU A 30 6.50 -1.99 -11.02
C LEU A 30 6.82 -2.93 -9.86
N VAL A 31 7.97 -2.74 -9.21
CA VAL A 31 8.36 -3.51 -8.00
C VAL A 31 7.35 -3.27 -6.88
N ALA A 32 6.98 -2.01 -6.62
CA ALA A 32 6.02 -1.68 -5.59
C ALA A 32 4.64 -2.33 -5.84
N GLY A 33 4.18 -2.26 -7.08
CA GLY A 33 2.93 -2.85 -7.56
C GLY A 33 2.92 -4.37 -7.46
N ALA A 34 4.01 -5.05 -7.79
CA ALA A 34 4.13 -6.49 -7.64
C ALA A 34 3.97 -6.95 -6.18
N GLY A 35 4.54 -6.20 -5.23
CA GLY A 35 4.32 -6.46 -3.80
C GLY A 35 2.85 -6.25 -3.40
N ILE A 36 2.25 -5.13 -3.79
CA ILE A 36 0.84 -4.79 -3.47
C ILE A 36 -0.13 -5.81 -4.05
N ALA A 37 0.12 -6.32 -5.27
CA ALA A 37 -0.72 -7.31 -5.93
C ALA A 37 -0.89 -8.58 -5.09
N THR A 38 0.10 -8.93 -4.27
CA THR A 38 0.01 -10.06 -3.34
C THR A 38 -0.68 -9.70 -2.02
N LEU A 39 -0.56 -8.45 -1.57
CA LEU A 39 -1.11 -7.99 -0.30
C LEU A 39 -2.64 -7.86 -0.35
N TYR A 40 -3.18 -7.29 -1.43
CA TYR A 40 -4.61 -7.07 -1.58
C TYR A 40 -5.49 -8.33 -1.38
N PRO A 41 -5.26 -9.44 -2.11
CA PRO A 41 -6.08 -10.65 -1.92
C PRO A 41 -5.89 -11.28 -0.53
N VAL A 42 -4.70 -11.18 0.07
CA VAL A 42 -4.46 -11.70 1.42
C VAL A 42 -5.24 -10.90 2.47
N THR A 43 -5.25 -9.57 2.37
CA THR A 43 -6.01 -8.70 3.27
C THR A 43 -7.51 -8.96 3.17
N LEU A 44 -8.04 -9.16 1.96
CA LEU A 44 -9.46 -9.51 1.79
C LEU A 44 -9.78 -10.89 2.34
N ALA A 45 -8.91 -11.88 2.10
CA ALA A 45 -9.09 -13.22 2.65
C ALA A 45 -9.14 -13.18 4.20
N ALA A 46 -8.22 -12.43 4.82
CA ALA A 46 -8.20 -12.23 6.27
C ALA A 46 -9.49 -11.58 6.79
N LEU A 47 -9.97 -10.52 6.13
CA LEU A 47 -11.21 -9.84 6.50
C LEU A 47 -12.42 -10.79 6.42
N THR A 48 -12.53 -11.58 5.35
CA THR A 48 -13.61 -12.57 5.20
C THR A 48 -13.53 -13.74 6.19
N GLY A 49 -12.34 -14.02 6.73
CA GLY A 49 -12.12 -15.02 7.77
C GLY A 49 -12.44 -14.56 9.19
N THR A 50 -12.87 -13.31 9.37
CA THR A 50 -13.15 -12.74 10.71
C THR A 50 -14.32 -13.45 11.38
N PRO A 51 -14.13 -14.08 12.57
CA PRO A 51 -15.20 -14.78 13.27
C PRO A 51 -16.37 -13.85 13.61
N GLY A 52 -17.60 -14.30 13.35
CA GLY A 52 -18.82 -13.53 13.64
C GLY A 52 -19.17 -12.45 12.61
N LEU A 53 -18.35 -12.25 11.58
CA LEU A 53 -18.65 -11.32 10.48
C LEU A 53 -19.24 -12.08 9.29
N SER A 54 -20.41 -11.65 8.80
CA SER A 54 -21.00 -12.26 7.60
C SER A 54 -20.17 -11.90 6.35
N GLY A 55 -20.15 -12.77 5.35
CA GLY A 55 -19.43 -12.51 4.09
C GLY A 55 -19.88 -11.21 3.40
N ALA A 56 -21.18 -10.89 3.47
CA ALA A 56 -21.72 -9.65 2.91
C ALA A 56 -21.20 -8.40 3.65
N HIS A 57 -21.14 -8.43 4.99
CA HIS A 57 -20.58 -7.33 5.77
C HIS A 57 -19.06 -7.19 5.56
N ALA A 58 -18.33 -8.30 5.52
CA ALA A 58 -16.90 -8.31 5.23
C ALA A 58 -16.61 -7.70 3.84
N ALA A 59 -17.38 -8.09 2.82
CA ALA A 59 -17.25 -7.53 1.48
C ALA A 59 -17.59 -6.03 1.44
N SER A 60 -18.65 -5.61 2.13
CA SER A 60 -19.03 -4.19 2.23
C SER A 60 -17.94 -3.34 2.90
N LEU A 61 -17.38 -3.81 4.02
CA LEU A 61 -16.27 -3.14 4.70
C LEU A 61 -15.00 -3.12 3.85
N GLY A 62 -14.66 -4.23 3.19
CA GLY A 62 -13.51 -4.31 2.30
C GLY A 62 -13.62 -3.34 1.12
N ALA A 63 -14.80 -3.24 0.51
CA ALA A 63 -15.07 -2.30 -0.58
C ALA A 63 -14.99 -0.84 -0.09
N LEU A 64 -15.57 -0.55 1.08
CA LEU A 64 -15.51 0.79 1.69
C LEU A 64 -14.06 1.20 1.97
N ALA A 65 -13.29 0.36 2.66
CA ALA A 65 -11.89 0.63 2.98
C ALA A 65 -11.04 0.83 1.72
N SER A 66 -11.24 -0.02 0.69
CA SER A 66 -10.53 0.08 -0.58
C SER A 66 -10.90 1.36 -1.33
N GLY A 67 -12.20 1.70 -1.40
CA GLY A 67 -12.68 2.93 -2.02
C GLY A 67 -12.15 4.18 -1.31
N THR A 68 -12.16 4.19 0.02
CA THR A 68 -11.56 5.26 0.82
C THR A 68 -10.07 5.40 0.56
N ALA A 69 -9.32 4.30 0.50
CA ALA A 69 -7.89 4.34 0.20
C ALA A 69 -7.62 4.88 -1.20
N ILE A 70 -8.35 4.42 -2.23
CA ILE A 70 -8.23 4.88 -3.61
C ILE A 70 -8.52 6.39 -3.72
N LEU A 71 -9.56 6.87 -3.02
CA LEU A 71 -9.94 8.27 -3.05
C LEU A 71 -8.96 9.17 -2.27
N ALA A 72 -8.56 8.75 -1.06
CA ALA A 72 -7.80 9.59 -0.15
C ALA A 72 -6.28 9.54 -0.40
N ALA A 73 -5.74 8.42 -0.89
CA ALA A 73 -4.29 8.24 -1.03
C ALA A 73 -3.64 9.29 -1.97
N PRO A 74 -4.19 9.62 -3.15
CA PRO A 74 -3.59 10.64 -4.02
C PRO A 74 -3.55 12.02 -3.36
N ALA A 75 -4.63 12.40 -2.68
CA ALA A 75 -4.72 13.68 -1.97
C ALA A 75 -3.75 13.73 -0.78
N ALA A 76 -3.68 12.67 0.02
CA ALA A 76 -2.73 12.56 1.12
C ALA A 76 -1.29 12.62 0.63
N LEU A 77 -0.97 11.89 -0.44
CA LEU A 77 0.37 11.90 -1.05
C LEU A 77 0.73 13.30 -1.58
N ALA A 78 -0.21 14.00 -2.22
CA ALA A 78 0.00 15.36 -2.69
C ALA A 78 0.34 16.32 -1.53
N ARG A 79 -0.38 16.25 -0.41
CA ARG A 79 -0.10 17.07 0.77
C ARG A 79 1.28 16.78 1.39
N VAL A 80 1.72 15.53 1.35
CA VAL A 80 3.08 15.17 1.78
C VAL A 80 4.10 15.73 0.79
N ALA A 81 3.82 15.59 -0.50
CA ALA A 81 4.68 16.10 -1.58
C ALA A 81 4.82 17.63 -1.55
N ASP A 82 3.82 18.37 -1.09
CA ASP A 82 3.90 19.83 -0.94
C ASP A 82 5.04 20.27 0.00
N VAL A 83 5.38 19.45 1.00
CA VAL A 83 6.44 19.75 1.98
C VAL A 83 7.73 18.96 1.79
N THR A 84 7.69 17.79 1.16
CA THR A 84 8.89 16.94 0.95
C THR A 84 9.36 16.86 -0.51
N GLY A 85 8.57 17.36 -1.45
CA GLY A 85 8.68 17.00 -2.87
C GLY A 85 8.10 15.62 -3.18
N LEU A 86 7.78 15.39 -4.46
CA LEU A 86 7.03 14.21 -4.90
C LEU A 86 7.78 12.89 -4.71
N ARG A 87 9.09 12.83 -5.02
CA ARG A 87 9.86 11.58 -4.90
C ARG A 87 9.98 11.13 -3.43
N PRO A 88 10.45 11.96 -2.48
CA PRO A 88 10.51 11.55 -1.08
C PRO A 88 9.13 11.24 -0.47
N ALA A 89 8.06 11.87 -0.97
CA ALA A 89 6.71 11.60 -0.48
C ALA A 89 6.29 10.13 -0.63
N PHE A 90 6.82 9.39 -1.61
CA PHE A 90 6.57 7.95 -1.76
C PHE A 90 7.04 7.12 -0.56
N LEU A 91 7.96 7.63 0.27
CA LEU A 91 8.39 6.98 1.50
C LEU A 91 7.29 6.88 2.55
N ILE A 92 6.16 7.60 2.41
CA ILE A 92 4.98 7.40 3.27
C ILE A 92 4.46 5.96 3.23
N THR A 93 4.74 5.24 2.15
CA THR A 93 4.41 3.82 2.00
C THR A 93 5.08 2.97 3.08
N VAL A 94 6.31 3.30 3.48
CA VAL A 94 7.09 2.52 4.45
C VAL A 94 6.44 2.47 5.85
N PRO A 95 6.10 3.60 6.50
CA PRO A 95 5.41 3.55 7.80
C PRO A 95 4.02 2.91 7.71
N LEU A 96 3.29 3.07 6.60
CA LEU A 96 2.00 2.40 6.40
C LEU A 96 2.15 0.87 6.35
N LEU A 97 3.18 0.37 5.67
CA LEU A 97 3.48 -1.07 5.64
C LEU A 97 4.00 -1.58 6.98
N ALA A 98 4.80 -0.79 7.70
CA ALA A 98 5.22 -1.14 9.05
C ALA A 98 3.99 -1.28 9.98
N LEU A 99 3.02 -0.36 9.84
CA LEU A 99 1.76 -0.40 10.59
C LEU A 99 0.94 -1.66 10.27
N LEU A 100 0.84 -2.02 9.00
CA LEU A 100 0.21 -3.28 8.56
C LEU A 100 0.84 -4.51 9.23
N LEU A 101 2.18 -4.57 9.27
CA LEU A 101 2.91 -5.69 9.87
C LEU A 101 2.75 -5.75 11.40
N VAL A 102 2.64 -4.59 12.06
CA VAL A 102 2.41 -4.51 13.52
C VAL A 102 1.01 -4.99 13.88
N PHE A 103 -0.01 -4.56 13.13
CA PHE A 103 -1.40 -4.93 13.44
C PHE A 103 -1.77 -6.35 13.01
N LYS A 104 -0.91 -7.06 12.26
CA LYS A 104 -1.12 -8.44 11.82
C LYS A 104 -2.56 -8.67 11.31
N ILE A 105 -2.98 -7.83 10.36
CA ILE A 105 -4.19 -8.10 9.59
C ILE A 105 -3.97 -9.39 8.78
#